data_AF-A0A436A3F6-F1
#
_entry.id   AF-A0A436A3F6-F1
#
_cell.length_a   1.000
_cell.length_b   1.000
_cell.length_c   1.000
_cell.angle_alpha   90.00
_cell.angle_beta   90.00
_cell.angle_gamma   90.00
#
_symmetry.space_group_name_H-M   'P 1'
#
loop_
_entity.id
_entity.type
_entity.pdbx_description
1 polymer ?
#
loop_
_entity_poly.entity_id
_entity_poly.type
_entity_poly.pdbx_seq_one_letter_code
_entity_poly.pdbx_strand_id
1 'polypeptide(L)'
;VTRYYAGAADIEFFGADTTMYRENLRSQQPSLWVSLRHTKAPPGVLLQLVTADPSDAESLTESGTDIIEAVPMPAEIQQQLAAFVEAHHVERPFVKRKRDRANLDAGRNWPSGTGDKE
;
A
#
# COMPACT_ATOMS: atom_id res chain seq x y z
N VAL A 1 27.08 0.79 24.67
CA VAL A 1 26.25 0.73 23.44
C VAL A 1 26.38 2.08 22.75
N THR A 2 26.81 2.11 21.49
CA THR A 2 26.88 3.34 20.68
C THR A 2 25.58 3.47 19.89
N ARG A 3 24.95 4.66 19.89
CA ARG A 3 23.74 4.95 19.13
C ARG A 3 24.10 5.82 17.92
N TYR A 4 23.47 5.54 16.78
CA TYR A 4 23.65 6.30 15.54
C TYR A 4 22.31 6.92 15.11
N TYR A 5 22.38 8.08 14.48
CA TYR A 5 21.23 8.71 13.83
C TYR A 5 21.23 8.32 12.35
N ALA A 6 20.19 7.61 11.91
CA ALA A 6 20.08 7.08 10.55
C ALA A 6 19.42 8.06 9.55
N GLY A 7 18.90 9.20 10.04
CA GLY A 7 18.19 10.20 9.24
C GLY A 7 16.80 10.53 9.81
N ALA A 8 16.14 11.49 9.17
CA ALA A 8 14.72 11.79 9.37
C ALA A 8 13.91 11.13 8.24
N ALA A 9 12.66 10.79 8.54
CA ALA A 9 11.69 10.34 7.54
C ALA A 9 10.36 11.04 7.79
N ASP A 10 9.70 11.41 6.71
CA ASP A 10 8.31 11.84 6.72
C ASP A 10 7.41 10.60 6.62
N ILE A 11 6.34 10.59 7.41
CA ILE A 11 5.34 9.53 7.39
C ILE A 11 4.11 10.08 6.67
N GLU A 12 3.79 9.52 5.52
CA GLU A 12 2.64 9.89 4.73
C GLU A 12 1.47 8.93 4.99
N PHE A 13 0.25 9.48 5.07
CA PHE A 13 -0.97 8.70 5.25
C PHE A 13 -1.85 8.80 4.02
N PHE A 14 -2.29 7.66 3.50
CA PHE A 14 -3.13 7.57 2.32
C PHE A 14 -4.56 7.15 2.70
N GLY A 15 -5.55 7.88 2.19
CA GLY A 15 -6.97 7.60 2.50
C GLY A 15 -7.44 6.20 2.06
N ALA A 16 -6.77 5.61 1.07
CA ALA A 16 -7.05 4.25 0.59
C ALA A 16 -6.75 3.17 1.63
N ASP A 17 -5.79 3.44 2.54
CA ASP A 17 -5.24 2.46 3.46
C ASP A 17 -5.78 2.61 4.88
N THR A 18 -6.79 3.47 5.06
CA THR A 18 -7.45 3.73 6.35
C THR A 18 -7.95 2.46 7.05
N THR A 19 -8.32 1.43 6.30
CA THR A 19 -8.66 0.11 6.85
C THR A 19 -7.46 -0.55 7.52
N MET A 20 -6.30 -0.57 6.86
CA MET A 20 -5.06 -1.16 7.37
C MET A 20 -4.55 -0.39 8.58
N TYR A 21 -4.59 0.94 8.53
CA TYR A 21 -4.24 1.79 9.67
C TYR A 21 -5.11 1.51 10.89
N ARG A 22 -6.43 1.34 10.70
CA ARG A 22 -7.36 1.00 11.78
C ARG A 22 -7.06 -0.36 12.39
N GLU A 23 -6.68 -1.34 11.57
CA GLU A 23 -6.30 -2.68 12.02
C GLU A 23 -4.98 -2.66 12.78
N ASN A 24 -3.98 -1.93 12.28
CA ASN A 24 -2.71 -1.70 12.98
C ASN A 24 -2.93 -1.05 14.36
N LEU A 25 -3.77 0.00 14.45
CA LEU A 25 -4.12 0.66 15.71
C LEU A 25 -4.88 -0.24 16.70
N ARG A 26 -5.62 -1.26 16.21
CA ARG A 26 -6.35 -2.23 17.05
C ARG A 26 -5.50 -3.43 17.46
N SER A 27 -4.30 -3.56 16.90
CA SER A 27 -3.38 -4.63 17.26
C SER A 27 -2.89 -4.48 18.71
N GLN A 28 -2.34 -5.56 19.28
CA GLN A 28 -1.78 -5.50 20.64
C GLN A 28 -0.58 -4.54 20.75
N GLN A 29 0.12 -4.32 19.62
CA GLN A 29 1.26 -3.43 19.54
C GLN A 29 1.25 -2.70 18.18
N PRO A 30 0.56 -1.53 18.11
CA PRO A 30 0.61 -0.68 16.93
C PRO A 30 2.05 -0.38 16.57
N SER A 31 2.42 -0.60 15.31
CA SER A 31 3.81 -0.56 14.88
C SER A 31 3.99 0.30 13.64
N LEU A 32 5.20 0.83 13.49
CA LEU A 32 5.69 1.43 12.25
C LEU A 32 6.72 0.47 11.66
N TRP A 33 6.73 0.32 10.35
CA TRP A 33 7.75 -0.44 9.65
C TRP A 33 8.82 0.51 9.14
N VAL A 34 10.04 0.31 9.60
CA VAL A 34 11.21 1.08 9.23
C VAL A 34 12.03 0.25 8.26
N SER A 35 12.20 0.75 7.04
CA SER A 35 13.07 0.17 6.02
C SER A 35 14.43 0.86 6.03
N LEU A 36 15.49 0.08 6.21
CA LEU A 36 16.88 0.52 6.19
C LEU A 36 17.63 -0.19 5.07
N ARG A 37 18.45 0.56 4.34
CA ARG A 37 19.34 0.02 3.31
C ARG A 37 20.78 0.03 3.78
N HIS A 38 21.50 -1.06 3.56
CA HIS A 38 22.94 -1.09 3.80
C HIS A 38 23.69 -0.15 2.85
N THR A 39 24.65 0.59 3.39
CA THR A 39 25.53 1.47 2.64
C THR A 39 26.98 1.30 3.07
N LYS A 40 27.92 1.69 2.20
CA LYS A 40 29.36 1.66 2.49
C LYS A 40 29.82 2.85 3.34
N ALA A 41 29.04 3.92 3.39
CA ALA A 41 29.35 5.11 4.18
C ALA A 41 28.92 4.92 5.64
N PRO A 42 29.67 5.41 6.64
CA PRO A 42 29.21 5.43 8.04
C PRO A 42 27.84 6.14 8.15
N PRO A 43 26.88 5.64 8.95
CA PRO A 43 26.98 4.52 9.92
C PRO A 43 26.80 3.12 9.32
N GLY A 44 26.75 2.97 8.00
CA GLY A 44 26.60 1.69 7.30
C GLY A 44 25.14 1.34 6.96
N VAL A 45 24.20 2.22 7.30
CA VAL A 45 22.78 2.11 7.01
C VAL A 45 22.21 3.47 6.59
N LEU A 46 21.19 3.45 5.74
CA LEU A 46 20.43 4.61 5.28
C LEU A 46 18.94 4.33 5.48
N LEU A 47 18.23 5.25 6.13
CA LEU A 47 16.78 5.19 6.25
C LEU A 47 16.12 5.38 4.87
N GLN A 48 15.34 4.40 4.43
CA GLN A 48 14.65 4.42 3.13
C GLN A 48 13.21 4.91 3.28
N LEU A 49 12.44 4.28 4.17
CA LEU A 49 11.01 4.54 4.32
C LEU A 49 10.55 4.20 5.74
N VAL A 50 9.56 4.94 6.22
CA VAL A 50 8.80 4.60 7.41
C VAL A 50 7.31 4.59 7.04
N THR A 51 6.63 3.47 7.25
CA THR A 51 5.20 3.31 6.94
C THR A 51 4.42 2.79 8.13
N ALA A 52 3.14 3.18 8.22
CA ALA A 52 2.18 2.64 9.18
C ALA A 52 1.28 1.55 8.58
N ASP A 53 1.46 1.23 7.29
CA ASP A 53 0.76 0.15 6.60
C ASP A 53 1.61 -1.14 6.59
N PRO A 54 1.10 -2.25 7.14
CA PRO A 54 1.77 -3.55 7.01
C PRO A 54 1.94 -4.03 5.56
N SER A 55 1.05 -3.65 4.65
CA SER A 55 1.08 -4.12 3.25
C SER A 55 2.25 -3.52 2.48
N ASP A 56 2.47 -2.21 2.60
CA ASP A 56 3.66 -1.53 2.09
C ASP A 56 4.97 -2.19 2.59
N ALA A 57 5.02 -2.55 3.86
CA ALA A 57 6.18 -3.22 4.43
C ALA A 57 6.45 -4.60 3.80
N GLU A 58 5.39 -5.33 3.43
CA GLU A 58 5.53 -6.61 2.73
C GLU A 58 6.14 -6.40 1.33
N SER A 59 5.68 -5.39 0.58
CA SER A 59 6.23 -5.04 -0.74
C SER A 59 7.71 -4.62 -0.69
N LEU A 60 8.15 -3.96 0.39
CA LEU A 60 9.56 -3.64 0.59
C LEU A 60 10.41 -4.91 0.79
N THR A 61 9.82 -5.95 1.41
CA THR A 61 10.51 -7.22 1.70
C THR A 61 10.79 -8.01 0.42
N GLU A 62 9.91 -7.91 -0.58
CA GLU A 62 10.05 -8.64 -1.86
C GLU A 62 11.34 -8.29 -2.63
N SER A 63 11.92 -7.12 -2.38
CA SER A 63 13.17 -6.70 -3.01
C SER A 63 14.39 -7.43 -2.44
N GLY A 64 14.31 -8.00 -1.22
CA GLY A 64 15.37 -8.76 -0.56
C GLY A 64 16.64 -7.97 -0.21
N THR A 65 16.68 -6.67 -0.46
CA THR A 65 17.86 -5.80 -0.28
C THR A 65 17.82 -4.97 1.00
N ASP A 66 16.62 -4.74 1.54
CA ASP A 66 16.39 -3.80 2.62
C ASP A 66 16.07 -4.55 3.93
N ILE A 67 16.56 -4.00 5.05
CA ILE A 67 16.24 -4.46 6.39
C ILE A 67 14.92 -3.81 6.79
N ILE A 68 13.94 -4.60 7.21
CA ILE A 68 12.64 -4.09 7.64
C ILE A 68 12.42 -4.49 9.09
N GLU A 69 12.18 -3.49 9.93
CA GLU A 69 11.93 -3.69 11.35
C GLU A 69 10.62 -3.02 11.78
N ALA A 70 9.79 -3.76 12.50
CA ALA A 70 8.59 -3.23 13.13
C ALA A 70 8.97 -2.60 14.47
N VAL A 71 8.79 -1.29 14.58
CA VAL A 71 9.06 -0.52 15.80
C VAL A 71 7.74 -0.10 16.46
N PRO A 72 7.63 -0.17 17.80
CA PRO A 72 6.43 0.29 18.49
C PRO A 72 6.09 1.73 18.14
N MET A 73 4.85 1.96 17.70
CA MET A 73 4.38 3.27 17.26
C MET A 73 4.26 4.21 18.48
N PRO A 74 4.92 5.38 18.47
CA PRO A 74 4.76 6.38 19.52
C PRO A 74 3.31 6.85 19.67
N ALA A 75 2.89 7.16 20.90
CA ALA A 75 1.51 7.56 21.20
C ALA A 75 1.05 8.81 20.43
N GLU A 76 1.96 9.73 20.13
CA GLU A 76 1.67 10.93 19.33
C GLU A 76 1.31 10.58 17.88
N ILE A 77 2.05 9.64 17.27
CA ILE A 77 1.78 9.16 15.90
C ILE A 77 0.49 8.35 15.88
N GLN A 78 0.23 7.54 16.91
CA GLN A 78 -1.04 6.81 17.04
C GLN A 78 -2.24 7.77 17.04
N GLN A 79 -2.16 8.89 17.76
CA GLN A 79 -3.22 9.89 17.81
C GLN A 79 -3.43 10.57 16.45
N GLN A 80 -2.35 10.95 15.76
CA GLN A 80 -2.42 11.55 14.42
C GLN A 80 -3.02 10.56 13.41
N LEU A 81 -2.60 9.30 13.45
CA LEU A 81 -3.11 8.25 12.58
C LEU A 81 -4.59 7.98 12.88
N ALA A 82 -4.98 7.93 14.14
CA ALA A 82 -6.38 7.75 14.53
C ALA A 82 -7.27 8.90 14.04
N ALA A 83 -6.82 10.15 14.19
CA ALA A 83 -7.53 11.32 13.67
C ALA A 83 -7.62 11.31 12.14
N PHE A 84 -6.55 10.88 11.46
CA PHE A 84 -6.55 10.72 10.01
C PHE A 84 -7.55 9.65 9.56
N VAL A 85 -7.55 8.48 10.23
CA VAL A 85 -8.53 7.42 9.98
C VAL A 85 -9.95 7.94 10.23
N GLU A 86 -10.22 8.65 11.33
CA GLU A 86 -11.55 9.20 11.59
C GLU A 86 -12.01 10.19 10.50
N ALA A 87 -11.11 11.05 10.03
CA ALA A 87 -11.42 12.06 9.02
C ALA A 87 -11.57 11.49 7.60
N HIS A 88 -10.85 10.43 7.26
CA HIS A 88 -10.73 9.93 5.88
C HIS A 88 -11.31 8.53 5.66
N HIS A 89 -11.64 7.78 6.72
CA HIS A 89 -12.21 6.45 6.59
C HIS A 89 -13.67 6.54 6.13
N VAL A 90 -13.85 6.41 4.82
CA VAL A 90 -15.17 6.20 4.24
C VAL A 90 -15.46 4.70 4.25
N GLU A 91 -16.46 4.29 5.03
CA GLU A 91 -16.98 2.92 4.98
C GLU A 91 -17.59 2.70 3.59
N ARG A 92 -16.79 2.19 2.64
CA ARG A 92 -17.27 1.92 1.28
C ARG A 92 -18.07 0.61 1.34
N PRO A 93 -19.40 0.63 1.20
CA PRO A 93 -20.15 -0.60 1.02
C PRO A 93 -19.59 -1.30 -0.23
N PHE A 94 -19.26 -2.58 -0.10
CA PHE A 94 -18.73 -3.37 -1.20
C PHE A 94 -19.79 -3.48 -2.29
N VAL A 95 -19.79 -2.56 -3.27
CA VAL A 95 -20.64 -2.66 -4.45
C VAL A 95 -20.03 -3.74 -5.34
N LYS A 96 -20.53 -4.97 -5.19
CA LYS A 96 -20.23 -6.08 -6.09
C LYS A 96 -20.43 -5.59 -7.52
N ARG A 97 -19.34 -5.47 -8.28
CA ARG A 97 -19.42 -5.12 -9.70
C ARG A 97 -20.19 -6.24 -10.40
N LYS A 98 -21.47 -5.99 -10.68
CA LYS A 98 -22.25 -6.87 -11.55
C LYS A 98 -21.57 -6.75 -12.91
N ARG A 99 -20.85 -7.80 -13.30
CA ARG A 99 -20.23 -7.89 -14.64
C ARG A 99 -21.40 -7.83 -15.61
N ASP A 100 -21.61 -6.67 -16.21
CA ASP A 100 -22.58 -6.56 -17.29
C ASP A 100 -22.03 -7.44 -18.39
N ARG A 101 -22.71 -8.56 -18.65
CA ARG A 101 -22.47 -9.43 -19.80
C ARG A 101 -22.94 -8.61 -20.99
N ALA A 102 -22.14 -7.63 -21.38
CA ALA A 102 -22.27 -6.97 -22.67
C ALA A 102 -22.18 -8.08 -23.72
N ASN A 103 -23.31 -8.25 -24.37
CA ASN A 103 -23.62 -9.23 -25.38
C ASN A 103 -22.50 -9.30 -26.43
N LEU A 104 -21.75 -10.41 -26.44
CA LEU A 104 -20.68 -10.70 -27.41
C LEU A 104 -21.22 -11.11 -28.79
N ASP A 105 -22.53 -10.99 -29.05
CA ASP A 105 -23.17 -11.43 -30.29
C ASP A 105 -23.47 -10.28 -31.28
N ALA A 106 -22.56 -9.32 -31.43
CA ALA A 106 -22.70 -8.27 -32.44
C ALA A 106 -21.38 -8.06 -33.19
N GLY A 107 -21.12 -8.91 -34.19
CA GLY A 107 -19.97 -8.69 -35.07
C GLY A 107 -19.52 -9.88 -35.90
N ARG A 108 -20.44 -10.65 -36.51
CA ARG A 108 -20.06 -11.60 -37.56
C ARG A 108 -20.97 -11.50 -38.78
N ASN A 109 -21.05 -10.30 -39.35
CA ASN A 109 -21.46 -10.14 -40.74
C ASN A 109 -20.20 -10.01 -41.60
N TRP A 110 -19.68 -11.15 -42.05
CA TRP A 110 -18.70 -11.21 -43.11
C TRP A 110 -19.47 -11.15 -44.44
N PRO A 111 -19.22 -10.16 -45.32
CA PRO A 111 -19.89 -10.14 -46.61
C PRO A 111 -19.32 -11.28 -47.47
N SER A 112 -20.05 -12.38 -47.56
CA SER A 112 -19.85 -13.40 -48.59
C SER A 112 -20.23 -12.77 -49.94
N GLY A 113 -19.24 -12.65 -50.83
CA GLY A 113 -19.50 -12.27 -52.22
C GLY A 113 -20.39 -13.31 -52.90
N THR A 114 -21.48 -12.83 -53.49
CA THR A 114 -22.31 -13.61 -54.42
C THR A 114 -22.08 -13.01 -55.79
N GLY A 115 -21.40 -13.75 -56.66
CA GLY A 115 -21.45 -13.46 -58.08
C GLY A 115 -22.78 -13.98 -58.61
N ASP A 116 -23.46 -13.18 -59.43
CA ASP A 116 -24.46 -13.66 -60.37
C ASP A 116 -24.35 -12.90 -61.70
N LYS A 117 -24.68 -13.66 -62.74
CA LYS A 117 -24.39 -13.52 -64.17
C LYS A 117 -25.22 -12.44 -64.86
N GLU A 118 -24.62 -11.78 -65.86
CA GLU A 118 -25.19 -11.64 -67.22
C GLU A 118 -24.09 -11.37 -68.25
#